data_AF-A0A519VZI3-F1
#
_entry.id   AF-A0A519VZI3-F1
#
_cell.length_a   1.000
_cell.length_b   1.000
_cell.length_c   1.000
_cell.angle_alpha   90.00
_cell.angle_beta   90.00
_cell.angle_gamma   90.00
#
_symmetry.space_group_name_H-M   'P 1'
#
loop_
_entity.id
_entity.type
_entity.pdbx_description
1 polymer ?
#
loop_
_entity_poly.entity_id
_entity_poly.type
_entity_poly.pdbx_seq_one_letter_code
_entity_poly.pdbx_strand_id
1 'polypeptide(L)'
;EEIIFDEYFRCYCIGGKHVRIMQYEPRNPHHLRYAVDGKTPDPKLLKTVEEYTLKLCQYLGYDFNTVEFAVRDGVPIAIDFCNPAPDADIKSVGQENFDWVVETTANYAIERAKAQKPGQDNLTWGEYIKASVAGKPLVAKNTAPAAAPKAAAKAEAPKAKAEKATATPKADPKTETKPVAKKKPIK
;
A
#
# COMPACT_ATOMS: atom_id res chain seq x y z
N GLU A 1 -10.64 19.77 17.25
CA GLU A 1 -9.23 20.20 17.27
C GLU A 1 -8.78 20.30 15.83
N GLU A 2 -8.16 21.41 15.43
CA GLU A 2 -7.55 21.52 14.11
C GLU A 2 -6.20 20.80 14.14
N ILE A 3 -5.97 19.92 13.17
CA ILE A 3 -4.69 19.25 13.04
C ILE A 3 -3.69 20.21 12.36
N ILE A 4 -2.57 20.47 13.03
CA ILE A 4 -1.42 21.11 12.38
C ILE A 4 -0.73 20.04 11.52
N PHE A 5 -0.54 20.34 10.25
CA PHE A 5 0.00 19.40 9.26
C PHE A 5 0.99 20.07 8.31
N ASP A 6 1.93 19.26 7.84
CA ASP A 6 2.99 19.63 6.90
C ASP A 6 2.61 19.29 5.44
N GLU A 7 1.91 18.17 5.25
CA GLU A 7 1.40 17.70 3.97
C GLU A 7 -0.05 17.25 4.14
N TYR A 8 -0.83 17.35 3.07
CA TYR A 8 -2.21 16.89 3.08
C TYR A 8 -2.53 16.23 1.73
N PHE A 9 -3.24 15.11 1.80
CA PHE A 9 -3.57 14.29 0.65
C PHE A 9 -5.06 14.08 0.57
N ARG A 10 -5.59 14.08 -0.66
CA ARG A 10 -6.90 13.51 -0.98
C ARG A 10 -6.67 12.33 -1.92
N CYS A 11 -7.26 11.20 -1.60
CA CYS A 11 -7.04 9.94 -2.28
C CYS A 11 -8.36 9.41 -2.82
N TYR A 12 -8.52 9.34 -4.14
CA TYR A 12 -9.63 8.56 -4.69
C TYR A 12 -9.38 7.08 -4.43
N CYS A 13 -10.45 6.35 -4.09
CA CYS A 13 -10.46 4.90 -4.10
C CYS A 13 -11.66 4.41 -4.92
N ILE A 14 -11.38 3.64 -5.97
CA ILE A 14 -12.40 3.06 -6.85
C ILE A 14 -12.29 1.53 -6.79
N GLY A 15 -13.43 0.88 -6.58
CA GLY A 15 -13.62 -0.55 -6.39
C GLY A 15 -12.91 -1.14 -5.17
N GLY A 16 -12.54 -0.32 -4.19
CA GLY A 16 -11.75 -0.75 -3.04
C GLY A 16 -10.36 -1.30 -3.41
N LYS A 17 -9.83 -0.92 -4.58
CA LYS A 17 -8.60 -1.51 -5.14
C LYS A 17 -7.72 -0.57 -5.97
N HIS A 18 -8.30 0.47 -6.58
CA HIS A 18 -7.55 1.47 -7.34
C HIS A 18 -7.45 2.75 -6.53
N VAL A 19 -6.23 3.23 -6.30
CA VAL A 19 -6.00 4.46 -5.53
C VAL A 19 -5.29 5.51 -6.40
N ARG A 20 -5.78 6.74 -6.35
CA ARG A 20 -5.11 7.93 -6.89
C ARG A 20 -4.87 8.92 -5.77
N ILE A 21 -3.61 9.06 -5.38
CA ILE A 21 -3.19 10.03 -4.36
C ILE A 21 -2.94 11.36 -5.04
N MET A 22 -3.54 12.42 -4.50
CA MET A 22 -3.32 13.79 -4.92
C MET A 22 -2.88 14.61 -3.71
N GLN A 23 -1.80 15.38 -3.87
CA GLN A 23 -1.53 16.46 -2.92
C GLN A 23 -2.72 17.43 -2.95
N TYR A 24 -3.14 17.84 -1.76
CA TYR A 24 -4.33 18.65 -1.57
C TYR A 24 -4.07 19.66 -0.46
N GLU A 25 -4.19 20.95 -0.73
CA GLU A 25 -4.05 22.00 0.29
C GLU A 25 -5.42 22.61 0.61
N PRO A 26 -6.12 22.15 1.67
CA PRO A 26 -7.46 22.62 2.00
C PRO A 26 -7.51 24.12 2.36
N ARG A 27 -6.37 24.71 2.77
CA ARG A 27 -6.26 26.13 3.14
C ARG A 27 -6.27 27.05 1.91
N ASN A 28 -6.01 26.50 0.71
CA ASN A 28 -6.03 27.26 -0.54
C ASN A 28 -7.46 27.52 -1.06
N PRO A 29 -7.65 28.54 -1.92
CA PRO A 29 -8.87 28.69 -2.72
C PRO A 29 -9.18 27.40 -3.50
N HIS A 30 -10.46 27.07 -3.68
CA HIS A 30 -10.92 25.78 -4.23
C HIS A 30 -10.20 25.32 -5.52
N HIS A 31 -9.93 26.23 -6.44
CA HIS A 31 -9.28 25.94 -7.73
C HIS A 31 -7.76 25.78 -7.64
N LEU A 32 -7.14 26.10 -6.49
CA LEU A 32 -5.70 25.96 -6.23
C LEU A 32 -5.39 24.82 -5.26
N ARG A 33 -6.40 24.08 -4.79
CA ARG A 33 -6.19 23.03 -3.78
C ARG A 33 -5.38 21.85 -4.31
N TYR A 34 -5.36 21.62 -5.61
CA TYR A 34 -4.58 20.55 -6.26
C TYR A 34 -3.34 21.06 -6.99
N ALA A 35 -2.97 22.33 -6.80
CA ALA A 35 -1.75 22.88 -7.39
C ALA A 35 -0.52 22.19 -6.78
N VAL A 36 0.35 21.65 -7.64
CA VAL A 36 1.55 20.90 -7.25
C VAL A 36 2.74 21.86 -7.16
N ASP A 37 2.67 22.82 -6.24
CA ASP A 37 3.78 23.77 -5.99
C ASP A 37 4.64 23.36 -4.78
N GLY A 38 4.41 22.13 -4.26
CA GLY A 38 5.00 21.62 -3.04
C GLY A 38 6.23 20.71 -3.24
N LYS A 39 6.81 20.32 -2.10
CA LYS A 39 7.84 19.28 -2.03
C LYS A 39 7.28 17.96 -2.56
N THR A 40 8.09 17.20 -3.29
CA THR A 40 7.75 15.82 -3.64
C THR A 40 7.62 14.97 -2.37
N PRO A 41 6.48 14.28 -2.15
CA PRO A 41 6.27 13.48 -0.94
C PRO A 41 7.28 12.34 -0.81
N ASP A 42 7.53 11.91 0.42
CA ASP A 42 8.30 10.69 0.68
C ASP A 42 7.55 9.47 0.08
N PRO A 43 8.19 8.66 -0.79
CA PRO A 43 7.59 7.44 -1.33
C PRO A 43 7.09 6.46 -0.24
N LYS A 44 7.72 6.40 0.92
CA LYS A 44 7.26 5.54 2.04
C LYS A 44 5.95 6.04 2.64
N LEU A 45 5.79 7.36 2.73
CA LEU A 45 4.56 7.98 3.19
C LEU A 45 3.43 7.73 2.20
N LEU A 46 3.68 7.93 0.90
CA LEU A 46 2.69 7.65 -0.14
C LEU A 46 2.21 6.19 -0.11
N LYS A 47 3.13 5.24 0.06
CA LYS A 47 2.77 3.82 0.21
C LYS A 47 1.89 3.58 1.43
N THR A 48 2.19 4.21 2.56
CA THR A 48 1.38 4.09 3.78
C THR A 48 -0.01 4.68 3.58
N VAL A 49 -0.11 5.84 2.91
CA VAL A 49 -1.38 6.49 2.56
C VAL A 49 -2.23 5.60 1.64
N GLU A 50 -1.61 4.98 0.62
CA GLU A 50 -2.27 4.02 -0.26
C GLU A 50 -2.82 2.81 0.52
N GLU A 51 -1.99 2.19 1.35
CA GLU A 51 -2.37 1.04 2.18
C GLU A 51 -3.54 1.39 3.12
N TYR A 52 -3.50 2.56 3.75
CA TYR A 52 -4.57 3.01 4.64
C TYR A 52 -5.86 3.32 3.89
N THR A 53 -5.76 3.96 2.72
CA THR A 53 -6.91 4.22 1.84
C THR A 53 -7.62 2.92 1.47
N LEU A 54 -6.86 1.94 0.97
CA LEU A 54 -7.39 0.62 0.61
C LEU A 54 -8.05 -0.06 1.81
N LYS A 55 -7.37 -0.06 2.96
CA LYS A 55 -7.87 -0.70 4.17
C LYS A 55 -9.19 -0.08 4.64
N LEU A 56 -9.27 1.25 4.67
CA LEU A 56 -10.50 1.97 5.03
C LEU A 56 -11.64 1.61 4.07
N CYS A 57 -11.43 1.70 2.76
CA CYS A 57 -12.47 1.42 1.79
C CYS A 57 -12.93 -0.05 1.81
N GLN A 58 -12.00 -1.01 1.93
CA GLN A 58 -12.33 -2.44 1.99
C GLN A 58 -13.05 -2.82 3.29
N TYR A 59 -12.64 -2.25 4.43
CA TYR A 59 -13.24 -2.58 5.72
C TYR A 59 -14.60 -1.93 5.90
N LEU A 60 -14.79 -0.71 5.39
CA LEU A 60 -16.05 0.02 5.47
C LEU A 60 -17.01 -0.31 4.32
N GLY A 61 -16.53 -0.90 3.23
CA GLY A 61 -17.36 -1.36 2.10
C GLY A 61 -17.62 -0.29 1.04
N TYR A 62 -16.67 0.62 0.84
CA TYR A 62 -16.80 1.65 -0.19
C TYR A 62 -16.29 1.16 -1.55
N ASP A 63 -17.20 1.10 -2.52
CA ASP A 63 -16.89 0.90 -3.94
C ASP A 63 -16.33 2.18 -4.60
N PHE A 64 -16.68 3.34 -4.07
CA PHE A 64 -16.15 4.64 -4.49
C PHE A 64 -16.00 5.48 -3.23
N ASN A 65 -14.86 6.13 -3.03
CA ASN A 65 -14.65 7.07 -1.93
C ASN A 65 -13.55 8.08 -2.28
N THR A 66 -13.50 9.19 -1.56
CA THR A 66 -12.21 9.85 -1.28
C THR A 66 -11.85 9.71 0.19
N VAL A 67 -10.56 9.49 0.45
CA VAL A 67 -9.98 9.52 1.78
C VAL A 67 -8.98 10.66 1.87
N GLU A 68 -9.06 11.45 2.91
CA GLU A 68 -8.20 12.58 3.18
C GLU A 68 -7.27 12.29 4.36
N PHE A 69 -6.00 12.64 4.21
CA PHE A 69 -4.99 12.49 5.25
C PHE A 69 -4.26 13.82 5.46
N ALA A 70 -4.19 14.23 6.72
CA ALA A 70 -3.27 15.26 7.17
C ALA A 70 -2.03 14.59 7.76
N VAL A 71 -0.85 15.03 7.37
CA VAL A 71 0.42 14.45 7.82
C VAL A 71 1.02 15.31 8.92
N ARG A 72 1.26 14.69 10.08
CA ARG A 72 1.90 15.31 11.23
C ARG A 72 3.04 14.43 11.70
N ASP A 73 4.24 14.99 11.79
CA ASP A 73 5.46 14.25 12.19
C ASP A 73 5.70 12.99 11.33
N GLY A 74 5.38 13.07 10.05
CA GLY A 74 5.50 11.94 9.10
C GLY A 74 4.43 10.86 9.24
N VAL A 75 3.43 11.04 10.10
CA VAL A 75 2.32 10.10 10.30
C VAL A 75 1.07 10.60 9.56
N PRO A 76 0.50 9.82 8.62
CA PRO A 76 -0.75 10.18 7.97
C PRO A 76 -1.94 9.90 8.89
N ILE A 77 -2.71 10.94 9.19
CA ILE A 77 -3.89 10.89 10.06
C ILE A 77 -5.12 11.11 9.19
N ALA A 78 -6.05 10.14 9.19
CA ALA A 78 -7.28 10.21 8.41
C ALA A 78 -8.20 11.33 8.96
N ILE A 79 -8.65 12.23 8.08
CA ILE A 79 -9.48 13.40 8.43
C ILE A 79 -10.91 13.22 7.93
N ASP A 80 -11.05 12.90 6.65
CA ASP A 80 -12.31 12.53 6.03
C ASP A 80 -12.13 11.21 5.30
N PHE A 81 -12.96 10.23 5.58
CA PHE A 81 -12.93 8.92 4.92
C PHE A 81 -14.35 8.44 4.58
N CYS A 82 -15.33 9.36 4.59
CA CYS A 82 -16.74 9.07 4.40
C CYS A 82 -17.34 9.94 3.29
N ASN A 83 -16.66 9.99 2.12
CA ASN A 83 -17.10 10.75 0.95
C ASN A 83 -17.32 9.84 -0.28
N PRO A 84 -18.43 9.06 -0.32
CA PRO A 84 -18.67 8.06 -1.36
C PRO A 84 -19.13 8.63 -2.72
N ALA A 85 -19.28 9.95 -2.82
CA ALA A 85 -19.65 10.64 -4.05
C ALA A 85 -18.74 11.87 -4.25
N PRO A 86 -17.44 11.66 -4.42
CA PRO A 86 -16.49 12.76 -4.43
C PRO A 86 -16.64 13.61 -5.69
N ASP A 87 -16.46 14.92 -5.53
CA ASP A 87 -16.32 15.83 -6.66
C ASP A 87 -15.09 15.45 -7.49
N ALA A 88 -15.24 15.55 -8.82
CA ALA A 88 -14.19 15.32 -9.79
C ALA A 88 -14.29 16.31 -10.95
N ASP A 89 -14.85 17.51 -10.74
CA ASP A 89 -14.89 18.53 -11.79
C ASP A 89 -13.47 18.85 -12.29
N ILE A 90 -13.29 18.80 -13.61
CA ILE A 90 -12.01 19.03 -14.30
C ILE A 90 -11.34 20.36 -13.91
N LYS A 91 -12.11 21.41 -13.62
CA LYS A 91 -11.61 22.72 -13.18
C LYS A 91 -11.13 22.71 -11.73
N SER A 92 -11.56 21.73 -10.95
CA SER A 92 -11.08 21.53 -9.59
C SER A 92 -9.85 20.63 -9.60
N VAL A 93 -9.98 19.40 -10.10
CA VAL A 93 -8.96 18.35 -9.92
C VAL A 93 -7.87 18.36 -10.99
N GLY A 94 -8.07 19.11 -12.08
CA GLY A 94 -7.17 19.12 -13.24
C GLY A 94 -7.35 17.93 -14.16
N GLN A 95 -6.83 18.06 -15.39
CA GLN A 95 -7.06 17.09 -16.48
C GLN A 95 -6.59 15.67 -16.14
N GLU A 96 -5.38 15.51 -15.60
CA GLU A 96 -4.80 14.18 -15.35
C GLU A 96 -5.61 13.39 -14.32
N ASN A 97 -6.05 14.05 -13.24
CA ASN A 97 -6.87 13.40 -12.22
C ASN A 97 -8.28 13.11 -12.74
N PHE A 98 -8.86 14.03 -13.52
CA PHE A 98 -10.14 13.83 -14.19
C PHE A 98 -10.11 12.60 -15.10
N ASP A 99 -9.13 12.51 -16.01
CA ASP A 99 -8.99 11.40 -16.96
C ASP A 99 -8.82 10.07 -16.22
N TRP A 100 -7.99 10.05 -15.16
CA TRP A 100 -7.80 8.87 -14.34
C TRP A 100 -9.12 8.41 -13.68
N VAL A 101 -9.87 9.34 -13.09
CA VAL A 101 -11.15 9.03 -12.43
C VAL A 101 -12.16 8.48 -13.44
N VAL A 102 -12.31 9.13 -14.59
CA VAL A 102 -13.25 8.71 -15.63
C VAL A 102 -12.91 7.31 -16.14
N GLU A 103 -11.66 7.08 -16.55
CA GLU A 103 -11.22 5.81 -17.11
C GLU A 103 -11.34 4.67 -16.08
N THR A 104 -10.90 4.92 -14.84
CA THR A 104 -10.94 3.91 -13.77
C THR A 104 -12.39 3.57 -13.38
N THR A 105 -13.27 4.58 -13.31
CA THR A 105 -14.69 4.39 -13.01
C THR A 105 -15.40 3.61 -14.12
N ALA A 106 -15.14 3.95 -15.39
CA ALA A 106 -15.72 3.25 -16.53
C ALA A 106 -15.31 1.77 -16.55
N ASN A 107 -14.01 1.49 -16.36
CA ASN A 107 -13.50 0.12 -16.29
C ASN A 107 -14.10 -0.65 -15.11
N TYR A 108 -14.21 -0.03 -13.93
CA TYR A 108 -14.83 -0.66 -12.77
C TYR A 108 -16.33 -0.92 -12.98
N ALA A 109 -17.06 0.00 -13.61
CA ALA A 109 -18.47 -0.20 -13.93
C ALA A 109 -18.67 -1.39 -14.89
N ILE A 110 -17.82 -1.53 -15.92
CA ILE A 110 -17.84 -2.68 -16.85
C ILE A 110 -17.55 -3.99 -16.10
N GLU A 111 -16.57 -4.00 -15.21
CA GLU A 111 -16.27 -5.16 -14.37
C GLU A 111 -17.48 -5.57 -13.51
N ARG A 112 -18.13 -4.60 -12.85
CA ARG A 112 -19.31 -4.85 -12.02
C ARG A 112 -20.49 -5.36 -12.84
N ALA A 113 -20.69 -4.82 -14.04
CA ALA A 113 -21.72 -5.32 -14.96
C ALA A 113 -21.45 -6.77 -15.40
N LYS A 114 -20.19 -7.12 -15.71
CA LYS A 114 -19.81 -8.50 -16.08
C LYS A 114 -19.91 -9.47 -14.91
N ALA A 115 -19.66 -9.03 -13.68
CA ALA A 115 -19.73 -9.84 -12.47
C ALA A 115 -21.16 -9.98 -11.91
N GLN A 116 -22.12 -9.21 -12.44
CA GLN A 116 -23.49 -9.17 -11.96
C GLN A 116 -24.16 -10.55 -12.07
N LYS A 117 -24.80 -10.98 -10.98
CA LYS A 117 -25.58 -12.23 -10.93
C LYS A 117 -27.05 -11.93 -10.67
N PRO A 118 -27.97 -12.26 -11.60
CA PRO A 118 -29.40 -12.08 -11.39
C PRO A 118 -29.89 -12.81 -10.14
N GLY A 119 -30.78 -12.16 -9.39
CA GLY A 119 -31.38 -12.73 -8.18
C GLY A 119 -30.46 -12.85 -6.97
N GLN A 120 -29.24 -12.32 -7.03
CA GLN A 120 -28.28 -12.30 -5.92
C GLN A 120 -28.09 -10.88 -5.37
N ASP A 121 -27.64 -10.80 -4.11
CA ASP A 121 -27.08 -9.56 -3.59
C ASP A 121 -25.72 -9.31 -4.27
N ASN A 122 -25.65 -8.20 -5.02
CA ASN A 122 -24.45 -7.79 -5.72
C ASN A 122 -23.73 -6.64 -5.00
N LEU A 123 -24.22 -6.19 -3.83
CA LEU A 123 -23.62 -5.09 -3.07
C LEU A 123 -22.27 -5.47 -2.46
N THR A 124 -21.45 -4.46 -2.25
CA THR A 124 -20.17 -4.61 -1.55
C THR A 124 -20.38 -4.40 -0.05
N TRP A 125 -20.28 -5.47 0.71
CA TRP A 125 -20.27 -5.41 2.18
C TRP A 125 -18.84 -5.37 2.70
N GLY A 126 -18.51 -4.34 3.48
CA GLY A 126 -17.18 -4.19 4.07
C GLY A 126 -16.85 -5.28 5.10
N GLU A 127 -15.55 -5.50 5.33
CA GLU A 127 -15.09 -6.50 6.31
C GLU A 127 -15.60 -6.23 7.73
N TYR A 128 -15.83 -4.97 8.09
CA TYR A 128 -16.41 -4.61 9.39
C TYR A 128 -17.80 -5.23 9.59
N ILE A 129 -18.70 -5.01 8.63
CA ILE A 129 -20.07 -5.54 8.69
C ILE A 129 -20.05 -7.07 8.64
N LYS A 130 -19.28 -7.66 7.71
CA LYS A 130 -19.14 -9.12 7.59
C LYS A 130 -18.66 -9.76 8.90
N ALA A 131 -17.62 -9.22 9.52
CA ALA A 131 -17.09 -9.73 10.78
C ALA A 131 -18.09 -9.58 11.92
N SER A 132 -18.74 -8.40 12.02
CA SER A 132 -19.73 -8.10 13.05
C SER A 132 -20.93 -9.05 13.00
N VAL A 133 -21.52 -9.26 11.82
CA VAL A 133 -22.69 -10.14 11.69
C VAL A 133 -22.34 -11.62 11.87
N ALA A 134 -21.10 -12.00 11.56
CA ALA A 134 -20.62 -13.38 11.74
C ALA A 134 -20.08 -13.67 13.16
N GLY A 135 -20.04 -12.68 14.06
CA GLY A 135 -19.44 -12.82 15.39
C GLY A 135 -17.94 -13.14 15.36
N LYS A 136 -17.23 -12.71 14.30
CA LYS A 136 -15.79 -12.98 14.11
C LYS A 136 -14.96 -11.75 14.52
N PRO A 137 -13.71 -11.94 14.99
CA PRO A 137 -12.78 -10.83 15.19
C PRO A 137 -12.54 -10.08 13.86
N LEU A 138 -12.59 -8.74 13.89
CA LEU A 138 -12.34 -7.90 12.71
C LEU A 138 -10.91 -8.02 12.18
N VAL A 139 -9.96 -8.13 13.10
CA VAL A 139 -8.55 -8.34 12.80
C VAL A 139 -8.15 -9.62 13.49
N ALA A 140 -7.57 -10.56 12.76
CA ALA A 140 -7.00 -11.76 13.36
C ALA A 140 -5.97 -11.33 14.42
N LYS A 141 -6.04 -11.91 15.62
CA LYS A 141 -4.95 -11.76 16.57
C LYS A 141 -3.72 -12.38 15.94
N ASN A 142 -2.71 -11.58 15.63
CA ASN A 142 -1.37 -12.07 15.34
C ASN A 142 -0.90 -12.85 16.57
N THR A 143 -1.17 -14.14 16.58
CA THR A 143 -0.39 -15.07 17.38
C THR A 143 0.89 -15.24 16.60
N ALA A 144 1.93 -14.49 16.98
CA ALA A 144 3.28 -14.86 16.63
C ALA A 144 3.43 -16.36 16.99
N PRO A 145 4.01 -17.21 16.12
CA PRO A 145 4.18 -18.61 16.45
C PRO A 145 4.92 -18.69 17.78
N ALA A 146 4.29 -19.30 18.79
CA ALA A 146 4.96 -19.58 20.04
C ALA A 146 6.23 -20.36 19.71
N ALA A 147 7.39 -19.80 20.07
CA ALA A 147 8.66 -20.48 19.87
C ALA A 147 8.56 -21.87 20.50
N ALA A 148 8.81 -22.91 19.71
CA ALA A 148 8.76 -24.29 20.16
C ALA A 148 9.66 -24.46 21.39
N PRO A 149 9.24 -25.21 22.43
CA PRO A 149 10.10 -25.47 23.58
C PRO A 149 11.38 -26.15 23.10
N LYS A 150 12.55 -25.54 23.39
CA LYS A 150 13.84 -26.20 23.20
C LYS A 150 13.84 -27.49 24.04
N ALA A 151 13.83 -28.64 23.37
CA ALA A 151 14.03 -29.92 23.99
C ALA A 151 15.36 -29.91 24.76
N ALA A 152 15.31 -30.28 26.04
CA ALA A 152 16.47 -30.40 26.90
C ALA A 152 17.48 -31.40 26.30
N ALA A 153 18.73 -30.96 26.17
CA ALA A 153 19.83 -31.78 25.68
C ALA A 153 20.02 -32.99 26.61
N LYS A 154 19.88 -34.19 26.04
CA LYS A 154 20.21 -35.45 26.71
C LYS A 154 21.74 -35.60 26.67
N ALA A 155 22.35 -35.71 27.83
CA ALA A 155 23.79 -35.93 28.00
C ALA A 155 24.19 -37.30 27.43
N GLU A 156 25.26 -37.34 26.65
CA GLU A 156 25.90 -38.57 26.18
C GLU A 156 27.34 -38.63 26.72
N ALA A 157 27.68 -39.79 27.31
CA ALA A 157 28.96 -40.06 27.98
C ALA A 157 30.07 -40.44 26.97
N PRO A 158 31.36 -40.26 27.32
CA PRO A 158 32.44 -40.21 26.33
C PRO A 158 33.07 -41.58 26.06
N LYS A 159 33.47 -41.84 24.80
CA LYS A 159 34.47 -42.87 24.45
C LYS A 159 35.53 -42.38 23.47
N ALA A 160 36.75 -42.39 24.00
CA ALA A 160 38.10 -42.60 23.46
C ALA A 160 38.43 -42.49 21.94
N LYS A 161 39.34 -41.54 21.69
CA LYS A 161 40.51 -41.46 20.75
C LYS A 161 40.74 -42.56 19.69
N ALA A 162 41.00 -42.08 18.46
CA ALA A 162 42.15 -42.49 17.64
C ALA A 162 42.68 -41.32 16.77
N GLU A 163 43.99 -41.12 16.85
CA GLU A 163 44.94 -40.35 16.00
C GLU A 163 44.83 -40.75 14.50
N LYS A 164 45.30 -40.07 13.44
CA LYS A 164 46.10 -38.86 13.13
C LYS A 164 46.13 -38.78 11.59
N ALA A 165 46.04 -37.61 10.96
CA ALA A 165 46.80 -37.27 9.74
C ALA A 165 46.53 -35.82 9.29
N THR A 166 47.62 -35.05 9.29
CA THR A 166 47.79 -33.66 8.89
C THR A 166 47.98 -33.51 7.38
N ALA A 167 47.43 -32.46 6.76
CA ALA A 167 48.09 -31.66 5.71
C ALA A 167 47.30 -30.37 5.41
N THR A 168 47.93 -29.22 5.66
CA THR A 168 47.55 -27.85 5.25
C THR A 168 48.24 -27.47 3.91
N PRO A 169 48.24 -26.20 3.47
CA PRO A 169 47.22 -25.44 2.74
C PRO A 169 47.78 -24.90 1.40
N LYS A 170 47.00 -24.08 0.67
CA LYS A 170 47.38 -23.00 -0.31
C LYS A 170 46.40 -23.02 -1.50
N ALA A 171 46.06 -21.94 -2.19
CA ALA A 171 46.15 -20.49 -2.03
C ALA A 171 45.40 -19.90 -3.25
N ASP A 172 44.75 -18.74 -3.10
CA ASP A 172 44.21 -17.91 -4.18
C ASP A 172 45.31 -17.45 -5.17
N PRO A 173 44.96 -17.01 -6.40
CA PRO A 173 44.70 -15.58 -6.65
C PRO A 173 43.53 -15.30 -7.65
N LYS A 174 42.61 -14.37 -7.36
CA LYS A 174 42.62 -12.92 -7.68
C LYS A 174 42.33 -12.53 -9.15
N THR A 175 41.22 -11.77 -9.29
CA THR A 175 41.01 -10.51 -10.04
C THR A 175 41.29 -10.43 -11.55
N GLU A 176 40.26 -10.07 -12.34
CA GLU A 176 40.08 -8.76 -13.05
C GLU A 176 40.23 -9.03 -14.57
N THR A 177 39.60 -8.39 -15.55
CA THR A 177 38.93 -7.10 -15.74
C THR A 177 38.12 -7.17 -17.06
N LYS A 178 37.11 -6.30 -17.21
CA LYS A 178 36.45 -5.98 -18.49
C LYS A 178 37.46 -5.41 -19.51
N PRO A 179 37.11 -5.37 -20.81
CA PRO A 179 36.74 -4.06 -21.35
C PRO A 179 35.54 -4.05 -22.31
N VAL A 180 34.96 -2.85 -22.36
CA VAL A 180 33.88 -2.36 -23.22
C VAL A 180 34.44 -1.95 -24.58
N ALA A 181 33.69 -2.14 -25.67
CA ALA A 181 33.83 -1.31 -26.87
C ALA A 181 32.48 -1.03 -27.57
N LYS A 182 32.12 0.26 -27.54
CA LYS A 182 31.23 1.04 -28.44
C LYS A 182 31.65 0.84 -29.91
N LYS A 183 30.93 1.13 -31.01
CA LYS A 183 29.75 1.93 -31.40
C LYS A 183 29.61 1.69 -32.93
N LYS A 184 28.42 1.79 -33.54
CA LYS A 184 28.07 2.83 -34.54
C LYS A 184 26.66 2.67 -35.14
N PRO A 185 26.05 3.76 -35.61
CA PRO A 185 24.64 3.87 -35.96
C PRO A 185 24.41 3.59 -37.45
N ILE A 186 23.15 3.32 -37.82
CA ILE A 186 22.70 3.24 -39.22
C ILE A 186 21.55 4.23 -39.42
N LYS A 187 21.59 4.84 -40.61
CA LYS A 187 20.81 5.93 -41.19
C LYS A 187 19.31 5.89 -40.97
#